data_AF-A0A7X7SJ92-F1
#
_entry.id   AF-A0A7X7SJ92-F1
#
_cell.length_a   1.000
_cell.length_b   1.000
_cell.length_c   1.000
_cell.angle_alpha   90.00
_cell.angle_beta   90.00
_cell.angle_gamma   90.00
#
_symmetry.space_group_name_H-M   'P 1'
#
loop_
_entity.id
_entity.type
_entity.pdbx_description
1 polymer ?
#
loop_
_entity_poly.entity_id
_entity_poly.type
_entity_poly.pdbx_seq_one_letter_code
_entity_poly.pdbx_strand_id
1 'polypeptide(L)'
;MFEPQDHPDDIPYPGGPPTPPYDVAGWTLAMQMGIDFDRILDGFDGPFETIEGLKAPRLAGRVDDARAGWFLSHEVNDAFTAVSRLLANRQQVYWLTQPVSVNGTTWPVGTFWIPARGNARRIIETAARDHGLVFVGAQQAPASSALRLREPRIALVDRYGGSMPSGWTRWLFEQFEVPHTVVFPQELDAGNLHRKYDVIVFVDGLIPDSDRAGGRMFGSFDESTVPAEYRSWLGSITVDRTVPQLRRFLENGGTILTIGSSTALAKHLGLPVANALVENGEDLPRSKFYVPTSLLEVAVAKDHPLAHGMRERAIVVYGNSPTFRITGDGVTPIAHFDSATPLRSGWAWGQQYLENGVAIAEASVGKGKLFLFGPEIAFRAQPHGTFKFLFNGIYYGTAEAASLR
;
A
#
# COMPACT_ATOMS: atom_id res chain seq x y z
N MET A 1 3.21 19.39 -12.67
CA MET A 1 3.79 18.05 -12.42
C MET A 1 4.78 18.05 -11.27
N PHE A 2 5.70 19.01 -11.20
CA PHE A 2 6.70 19.10 -10.12
C PHE A 2 6.32 20.10 -9.02
N GLU A 3 5.65 21.20 -9.37
CA GLU A 3 5.23 22.20 -8.39
C GLU A 3 3.96 21.78 -7.63
N PRO A 4 3.83 22.16 -6.35
CA PRO A 4 2.58 22.10 -5.60
C PRO A 4 1.43 22.75 -6.37
N GLN A 5 0.27 22.11 -6.34
CA GLN A 5 -0.98 22.72 -6.78
C GLN A 5 -1.66 23.42 -5.60
N ASP A 6 -2.25 24.57 -5.88
CA ASP A 6 -3.08 25.31 -4.94
C ASP A 6 -4.49 25.37 -5.54
N HIS A 7 -5.45 24.75 -4.86
CA HIS A 7 -6.86 24.81 -5.25
C HIS A 7 -7.59 25.69 -4.25
N PRO A 8 -8.29 26.74 -4.71
CA PRO A 8 -8.89 27.73 -3.82
C PRO A 8 -10.01 27.12 -2.98
N ASP A 9 -10.30 27.77 -1.85
CA ASP A 9 -11.49 27.49 -1.05
C ASP A 9 -12.75 27.80 -1.88
N ASP A 10 -13.50 26.76 -2.25
CA ASP A 10 -14.80 26.88 -2.90
C ASP A 10 -15.91 26.65 -1.86
N ILE A 11 -16.33 27.73 -1.20
CA ILE A 11 -17.36 27.72 -0.16
C ILE A 11 -18.51 28.66 -0.60
N PRO A 12 -19.71 28.13 -0.88
CA PRO A 12 -20.77 28.91 -1.55
C PRO A 12 -21.35 30.05 -0.69
N TYR A 13 -21.25 29.96 0.63
CA TYR A 13 -21.65 31.01 1.58
C TYR A 13 -21.00 30.77 2.96
N PRO A 14 -20.85 31.80 3.82
CA PRO A 14 -20.22 31.64 5.14
C PRO A 14 -20.88 30.52 5.98
N GLY A 15 -20.07 29.55 6.43
CA GLY A 15 -20.52 28.39 7.20
C GLY A 15 -21.13 27.25 6.38
N GLY A 16 -21.27 27.40 5.05
CA GLY A 16 -21.71 26.35 4.14
C GLY A 16 -20.67 25.24 3.94
N PRO A 17 -21.08 24.04 3.50
CA PRO A 17 -20.13 22.99 3.15
C PRO A 17 -19.37 23.35 1.86
N PRO A 18 -18.06 23.00 1.74
CA PRO A 18 -17.30 23.25 0.54
C PRO A 18 -17.83 22.48 -0.68
N THR A 19 -17.79 23.11 -1.85
CA THR A 19 -18.11 22.52 -3.15
C THR A 19 -16.99 21.56 -3.55
N PRO A 20 -17.27 20.26 -3.81
CA PRO A 20 -16.25 19.34 -4.29
C PRO A 20 -15.64 19.77 -5.63
N PRO A 21 -14.33 19.57 -5.85
CA PRO A 21 -13.78 19.62 -7.20
C PRO A 21 -14.40 18.52 -8.06
N TYR A 22 -14.34 18.68 -9.39
CA TYR A 22 -14.87 17.68 -10.32
C TYR A 22 -14.17 16.31 -10.19
N ASP A 23 -12.85 16.30 -9.98
CA ASP A 23 -12.06 15.07 -9.84
C ASP A 23 -11.10 15.12 -8.64
N VAL A 24 -9.95 15.77 -8.79
CA VAL A 24 -8.91 15.88 -7.74
C VAL A 24 -8.47 17.33 -7.57
N ALA A 25 -8.09 17.72 -6.35
CA ALA A 25 -7.52 19.04 -6.07
C ALA A 25 -5.99 19.05 -6.20
N GLY A 26 -5.32 17.94 -5.89
CA GLY A 26 -3.86 17.80 -5.97
C GLY A 26 -3.40 16.48 -6.60
N TRP A 27 -2.52 16.55 -7.59
CA TRP A 27 -1.94 15.42 -8.33
C TRP A 27 -0.45 15.61 -8.70
N THR A 28 0.29 16.43 -7.96
CA THR A 28 1.73 16.70 -8.22
C THR A 28 2.56 15.41 -8.26
N LEU A 29 2.91 14.98 -9.48
CA LEU A 29 3.55 13.70 -9.78
C LEU A 29 4.87 13.51 -9.04
N ALA A 30 5.74 14.54 -8.99
CA ALA A 30 7.04 14.43 -8.34
C ALA A 30 6.94 14.02 -6.87
N MET A 31 5.96 14.58 -6.15
CA MET A 31 5.67 14.24 -4.75
C MET A 31 5.14 12.80 -4.61
N GLN A 32 4.26 12.39 -5.53
CA GLN A 32 3.70 11.04 -5.55
C GLN A 32 4.74 9.97 -5.88
N MET A 33 5.80 10.29 -6.62
CA MET A 33 6.88 9.36 -6.95
C MET A 33 7.79 9.04 -5.75
N GLY A 34 7.75 9.85 -4.68
CA GLY A 34 8.65 9.68 -3.53
C GLY A 34 10.11 9.91 -3.89
N ILE A 35 10.38 10.87 -4.78
CA ILE A 35 11.73 11.29 -5.17
C ILE A 35 12.05 12.67 -4.61
N ASP A 36 13.33 12.92 -4.39
CA ASP A 36 13.85 14.26 -4.16
C ASP A 36 14.23 14.87 -5.52
N PHE A 37 14.02 16.17 -5.70
CA PHE A 37 14.38 16.87 -6.94
C PHE A 37 14.84 18.30 -6.63
N ASP A 38 15.86 18.75 -7.36
CA ASP A 38 16.35 20.12 -7.30
C ASP A 38 15.69 20.96 -8.39
N ARG A 39 15.24 22.16 -8.01
CA ARG A 39 14.66 23.12 -8.95
C ARG A 39 15.72 24.07 -9.46
N ILE A 40 16.11 23.89 -10.72
CA ILE A 40 17.03 24.79 -11.43
C ILE A 40 16.22 25.54 -12.49
N LEU A 41 15.97 26.83 -12.27
CA LEU A 41 15.20 27.68 -13.18
C LEU A 41 16.08 28.50 -14.13
N ASP A 42 17.36 28.66 -13.78
CA ASP A 42 18.34 29.34 -14.61
C ASP A 42 18.94 28.38 -15.65
N GLY A 43 19.45 28.93 -16.75
CA GLY A 43 20.21 28.16 -17.73
C GLY A 43 21.50 27.64 -17.10
N PHE A 44 21.86 26.38 -17.40
CA PHE A 44 23.11 25.78 -16.98
C PHE A 44 23.74 24.99 -18.13
N ASP A 45 25.07 25.02 -18.20
CA ASP A 45 25.85 24.26 -19.17
C ASP A 45 26.34 22.94 -18.55
N GLY A 46 26.64 21.94 -19.38
CA GLY A 46 27.17 20.66 -18.93
C GLY A 46 27.46 19.72 -20.09
N PRO A 47 28.04 18.53 -19.83
CA PRO A 47 28.28 17.52 -20.85
C PRO A 47 26.96 16.81 -21.22
N PHE A 48 25.95 17.58 -21.63
CA PHE A 48 24.64 17.05 -21.98
C PHE A 48 24.67 16.42 -23.37
N GLU A 49 24.02 15.27 -23.48
CA GLU A 49 23.80 14.59 -24.76
C GLU A 49 22.33 14.74 -25.14
N THR A 50 22.05 15.17 -26.37
CA THR A 50 20.67 15.25 -26.87
C THR A 50 20.04 13.87 -26.91
N ILE A 51 18.89 13.70 -26.25
CA ILE A 51 18.09 12.48 -26.32
C ILE A 51 17.03 12.65 -27.42
N GLU A 52 17.15 11.89 -28.51
CA GLU A 52 16.13 11.85 -29.56
C GLU A 52 15.02 10.84 -29.23
N GLY A 53 13.77 11.28 -29.39
CA GLY A 53 12.58 10.44 -29.16
C GLY A 53 12.36 10.02 -27.71
N LEU A 54 11.50 9.00 -27.52
CA LEU A 54 11.28 8.41 -26.20
C LEU A 54 12.39 7.39 -25.91
N LYS A 55 13.47 7.82 -25.27
CA LYS A 55 14.53 6.91 -24.82
C LYS A 55 14.16 6.36 -23.44
N ALA A 56 14.06 5.04 -23.31
CA ALA A 56 13.92 4.43 -22.01
C ALA A 56 15.11 4.86 -21.13
N PRO A 57 14.87 5.39 -19.92
CA PRO A 57 15.96 5.67 -18.98
C PRO A 57 16.60 4.32 -18.63
N ARG A 58 17.71 3.98 -19.27
CA ARG A 58 18.49 2.80 -18.95
C ARG A 58 19.33 3.12 -17.73
N LEU A 59 18.78 2.91 -16.54
CA LEU A 59 19.63 2.66 -15.39
C LEU A 59 20.33 1.33 -15.65
N ALA A 60 21.65 1.36 -15.80
CA ALA A 60 22.42 0.13 -15.99
C ALA A 60 22.40 -0.65 -14.67
N GLY A 61 21.50 -1.63 -14.58
CA GLY A 61 21.50 -2.55 -13.44
C GLY A 61 22.80 -3.36 -13.41
N ARG A 62 23.13 -3.90 -12.23
CA ARG A 62 24.38 -4.62 -11.98
C ARG A 62 24.13 -5.80 -11.08
N VAL A 63 24.81 -6.91 -11.35
CA VAL A 63 24.91 -8.06 -10.46
C VAL A 63 26.39 -8.33 -10.23
N ASP A 64 26.85 -8.19 -8.99
CA ASP A 64 28.23 -8.52 -8.66
C ASP A 64 28.40 -10.05 -8.55
N ASP A 65 29.64 -10.53 -8.64
CA ASP A 65 29.92 -11.94 -8.34
C ASP A 65 29.79 -12.24 -6.85
N ALA A 66 29.19 -13.40 -6.54
CA ALA A 66 28.94 -13.83 -5.17
C ALA A 66 29.05 -15.35 -5.02
N ARG A 67 29.65 -15.79 -3.91
CA ARG A 67 29.61 -17.20 -3.49
C ARG A 67 28.41 -17.52 -2.59
N ALA A 68 28.04 -16.61 -1.69
CA ALA A 68 26.98 -16.86 -0.71
C ALA A 68 25.62 -16.33 -1.15
N GLY A 69 25.57 -15.19 -1.84
CA GLY A 69 24.33 -14.56 -2.27
C GLY A 69 24.46 -13.06 -2.48
N TRP A 70 23.33 -12.37 -2.64
CA TRP A 70 23.27 -10.96 -2.96
C TRP A 70 22.36 -10.18 -2.01
N PHE A 71 22.75 -8.93 -1.76
CA PHE A 71 21.90 -7.92 -1.14
C PHE A 71 21.18 -7.10 -2.22
N LEU A 72 19.91 -6.80 -1.99
CA LEU A 72 19.08 -5.94 -2.83
C LEU A 72 18.39 -4.89 -1.95
N SER A 73 18.52 -3.62 -2.32
CA SER A 73 17.89 -2.51 -1.61
C SER A 73 16.36 -2.62 -1.63
N HIS A 74 15.73 -2.21 -0.54
CA HIS A 74 14.28 -2.12 -0.40
C HIS A 74 13.75 -0.71 -0.77
N GLU A 75 14.62 0.22 -1.16
CA GLU A 75 14.23 1.61 -1.42
C GLU A 75 13.52 1.81 -2.77
N VAL A 76 13.80 0.96 -3.75
CA VAL A 76 13.21 1.04 -5.10
C VAL A 76 12.09 0.01 -5.24
N ASN A 77 10.92 0.42 -5.73
CA ASN A 77 9.76 -0.46 -5.82
C ASN A 77 10.00 -1.66 -6.74
N ASP A 78 10.79 -1.50 -7.81
CA ASP A 78 11.11 -2.59 -8.75
C ASP A 78 11.78 -3.80 -8.08
N ALA A 79 12.33 -3.63 -6.87
CA ALA A 79 12.79 -4.75 -6.07
C ALA A 79 11.70 -5.81 -5.85
N PHE A 80 10.43 -5.41 -5.74
CA PHE A 80 9.31 -6.34 -5.62
C PHE A 80 9.08 -7.20 -6.86
N THR A 81 9.38 -6.69 -8.06
CA THR A 81 9.34 -7.51 -9.29
C THR A 81 10.40 -8.60 -9.23
N ALA A 82 11.62 -8.27 -8.78
CA ALA A 82 12.67 -9.27 -8.57
C ALA A 82 12.28 -10.30 -7.50
N VAL A 83 11.72 -9.85 -6.37
CA VAL A 83 11.22 -10.73 -5.30
C VAL A 83 10.12 -11.65 -5.82
N SER A 84 9.15 -11.13 -6.56
CA SER A 84 8.05 -11.92 -7.12
C SER A 84 8.59 -13.01 -8.07
N ARG A 85 9.46 -12.63 -9.02
CA ARG A 85 10.11 -13.58 -9.94
C ARG A 85 10.88 -14.67 -9.21
N LEU A 86 11.62 -14.32 -8.15
CA LEU A 86 12.38 -15.26 -7.33
C LEU A 86 11.44 -16.25 -6.61
N LEU A 87 10.37 -15.76 -5.98
CA LEU A 87 9.42 -16.57 -5.23
C LEU A 87 8.61 -17.51 -6.14
N ALA A 88 8.12 -17.01 -7.29
CA ALA A 88 7.44 -17.81 -8.31
C ALA A 88 8.33 -18.96 -8.85
N ASN A 89 9.64 -18.76 -8.83
CA ASN A 89 10.64 -19.78 -9.20
C ASN A 89 11.18 -20.56 -7.99
N ARG A 90 10.50 -20.50 -6.84
CA ARG A 90 10.82 -21.22 -5.60
C ARG A 90 12.22 -20.94 -5.06
N GLN A 91 12.79 -19.78 -5.38
CA GLN A 91 14.04 -19.34 -4.80
C GLN A 91 13.81 -18.79 -3.40
N GLN A 92 14.84 -18.87 -2.55
CA GLN A 92 14.77 -18.32 -1.20
C GLN A 92 15.03 -16.82 -1.25
N VAL A 93 14.18 -16.06 -0.58
CA VAL A 93 14.37 -14.63 -0.35
C VAL A 93 14.15 -14.38 1.13
N TYR A 94 15.07 -13.62 1.72
CA TYR A 94 15.00 -13.17 3.10
C TYR A 94 14.93 -11.66 3.13
N TRP A 95 14.27 -11.13 4.14
CA TRP A 95 14.13 -9.71 4.39
C TRP A 95 14.74 -9.44 5.76
N LEU A 96 15.84 -8.69 5.81
CA LEU A 96 16.59 -8.45 7.04
C LEU A 96 15.81 -7.55 8.00
N THR A 97 15.73 -7.95 9.27
CA THR A 97 15.02 -7.20 10.33
C THR A 97 15.96 -6.38 11.19
N GLN A 98 17.24 -6.34 10.85
CA GLN A 98 18.27 -5.52 11.48
C GLN A 98 19.23 -5.03 10.38
N PRO A 99 19.84 -3.85 10.55
CA PRO A 99 20.94 -3.42 9.69
C PRO A 99 22.09 -4.43 9.74
N VAL A 100 22.79 -4.62 8.62
CA VAL A 100 23.95 -5.52 8.56
C VAL A 100 25.10 -4.83 7.84
N SER A 101 26.28 -4.85 8.44
CA SER A 101 27.51 -4.37 7.79
C SER A 101 28.27 -5.53 7.16
N VAL A 102 28.47 -5.49 5.84
CA VAL A 102 29.26 -6.46 5.08
C VAL A 102 30.28 -5.70 4.25
N ASN A 103 31.56 -6.10 4.34
CA ASN A 103 32.66 -5.51 3.56
C ASN A 103 32.76 -3.96 3.65
N GLY A 104 32.45 -3.39 4.82
CA GLY A 104 32.50 -1.94 5.04
C GLY A 104 31.27 -1.17 4.53
N THR A 105 30.28 -1.84 3.93
CA THR A 105 28.98 -1.26 3.57
C THR A 105 27.93 -1.67 4.60
N THR A 106 27.20 -0.69 5.16
CA THR A 106 26.07 -0.94 6.06
C THR A 106 24.78 -0.96 5.25
N TRP A 107 24.11 -2.11 5.25
CA TRP A 107 22.80 -2.31 4.66
C TRP A 107 21.72 -1.96 5.68
N PRO A 108 20.73 -1.13 5.30
CA PRO A 108 19.66 -0.75 6.21
C PRO A 108 18.74 -1.94 6.50
N VAL A 109 18.00 -1.83 7.61
CA VAL A 109 16.84 -2.69 7.88
C VAL A 109 15.90 -2.65 6.68
N GLY A 110 15.30 -3.79 6.34
CA GLY A 110 14.53 -3.88 5.10
C GLY A 110 15.22 -4.65 3.99
N THR A 111 16.54 -4.59 3.94
CA THR A 111 17.31 -5.11 2.80
C THR A 111 16.97 -6.57 2.52
N PHE A 112 16.78 -6.91 1.24
CA PHE A 112 16.57 -8.30 0.83
C PHE A 112 17.90 -9.03 0.71
N TRP A 113 17.92 -10.27 1.17
CA TRP A 113 19.03 -11.21 1.00
C TRP A 113 18.58 -12.39 0.15
N ILE A 114 19.31 -12.64 -0.93
CA ILE A 114 19.04 -13.70 -1.90
C ILE A 114 20.23 -14.67 -1.90
N PRO A 115 20.12 -15.88 -1.31
CA PRO A 115 21.21 -16.85 -1.36
C PRO A 115 21.55 -17.29 -2.79
N ALA A 116 22.84 -17.54 -3.04
CA ALA A 116 23.35 -18.09 -4.29
C ALA A 116 23.02 -19.59 -4.42
N ARG A 117 21.76 -19.89 -4.68
CA ARG A 117 21.22 -21.25 -4.86
C ARG A 117 20.37 -21.33 -6.12
N GLY A 118 20.21 -22.55 -6.64
CA GLY A 118 19.30 -22.83 -7.74
C GLY A 118 19.57 -21.96 -8.97
N ASN A 119 18.51 -21.34 -9.50
CA ASN A 119 18.57 -20.45 -10.66
C ASN A 119 18.50 -18.95 -10.29
N ALA A 120 18.67 -18.60 -9.00
CA ALA A 120 18.54 -17.23 -8.51
C ALA A 120 19.39 -16.23 -9.29
N ARG A 121 20.65 -16.59 -9.62
CA ARG A 121 21.55 -15.73 -10.42
C ARG A 121 20.94 -15.29 -11.75
N ARG A 122 20.39 -16.23 -12.52
CA ARG A 122 19.76 -15.93 -13.83
C ARG A 122 18.56 -15.00 -13.69
N ILE A 123 17.78 -15.17 -12.62
CA ILE A 123 16.59 -14.35 -12.33
C ILE A 123 17.01 -12.92 -12.01
N ILE A 124 17.98 -12.74 -11.10
CA ILE A 124 18.44 -11.40 -10.69
C ILE A 124 19.19 -10.69 -11.82
N GLU A 125 19.94 -11.41 -12.67
CA GLU A 125 20.58 -10.83 -13.87
C GLU A 125 19.55 -10.27 -14.86
N THR A 126 18.40 -10.94 -14.98
CA THR A 126 17.29 -10.47 -15.82
C THR A 126 16.59 -9.27 -15.16
N ALA A 127 16.29 -9.35 -13.87
CA ALA A 127 15.68 -8.24 -13.13
C ALA A 127 16.58 -6.98 -13.11
N ALA A 128 17.89 -7.15 -12.95
CA ALA A 128 18.86 -6.05 -13.06
C ALA A 128 18.82 -5.39 -14.43
N ARG A 129 18.80 -6.19 -15.51
CA ARG A 129 18.73 -5.67 -16.88
C ARG A 129 17.42 -4.92 -17.16
N ASP A 130 16.30 -5.49 -16.74
CA ASP A 130 14.97 -4.98 -17.09
C ASP A 130 14.59 -3.75 -16.27
N HIS A 131 15.01 -3.69 -15.00
CA HIS A 131 14.57 -2.68 -14.03
C HIS A 131 15.71 -1.81 -13.46
N GLY A 132 16.94 -1.98 -13.92
CA GLY A 132 18.09 -1.21 -13.43
C GLY A 132 18.48 -1.52 -11.98
N LEU A 133 18.08 -2.67 -11.44
CA LEU A 133 18.38 -3.07 -10.07
C LEU A 133 19.86 -3.40 -9.87
N VAL A 134 20.35 -3.12 -8.66
CA VAL A 134 21.72 -3.42 -8.24
C VAL A 134 21.71 -4.51 -7.18
N PHE A 135 22.37 -5.62 -7.48
CA PHE A 135 22.55 -6.76 -6.59
C PHE A 135 24.01 -6.83 -6.15
N VAL A 136 24.24 -6.54 -4.87
CA VAL A 136 25.61 -6.52 -4.32
C VAL A 136 25.99 -7.89 -3.78
N GLY A 137 27.07 -8.43 -4.31
CA GLY A 137 27.50 -9.80 -4.05
C GLY A 137 28.23 -9.95 -2.72
N ALA A 138 27.95 -11.04 -2.02
CA ALA A 138 28.61 -11.39 -0.77
C ALA A 138 29.24 -12.78 -0.83
N GLN A 139 30.43 -12.89 -0.25
CA GLN A 139 31.17 -14.15 -0.20
C GLN A 139 30.76 -15.04 0.97
N GLN A 140 30.16 -14.45 2.01
CA GLN A 140 29.60 -15.13 3.18
C GLN A 140 28.16 -14.65 3.39
N ALA A 141 27.32 -15.52 3.96
CA ALA A 141 25.96 -15.13 4.32
C ALA A 141 26.00 -14.16 5.51
N PRO A 142 25.08 -13.18 5.58
CA PRO A 142 24.99 -12.30 6.73
C PRO A 142 24.53 -13.09 7.96
N ALA A 143 25.20 -12.91 9.10
CA ALA A 143 24.71 -13.38 10.39
C ALA A 143 23.67 -12.38 10.92
N SER A 144 22.38 -12.62 10.67
CA SER A 144 21.33 -11.67 11.00
C SER A 144 19.97 -12.33 11.21
N SER A 145 19.11 -11.69 12.01
CA SER A 145 17.69 -11.98 12.05
C SER A 145 17.01 -11.50 10.77
N ALA A 146 16.11 -12.32 10.26
CA ALA A 146 15.41 -12.04 9.02
C ALA A 146 13.99 -12.58 9.05
N LEU A 147 13.21 -12.14 8.08
CA LEU A 147 11.94 -12.73 7.69
C LEU A 147 12.18 -13.53 6.41
N ARG A 148 11.87 -14.83 6.42
CA ARG A 148 11.85 -15.65 5.22
C ARG A 148 10.55 -15.36 4.47
N LEU A 149 10.67 -14.94 3.23
CA LEU A 149 9.53 -14.67 2.37
C LEU A 149 9.05 -15.94 1.69
N ARG A 150 7.76 -15.97 1.38
CA ARG A 150 7.07 -17.03 0.64
C ARG A 150 6.18 -16.37 -0.41
N GLU A 151 5.87 -17.10 -1.48
CA GLU A 151 4.89 -16.67 -2.46
C GLU A 151 3.48 -16.73 -1.81
N PRO A 152 2.81 -15.60 -1.58
CA PRO A 152 1.50 -15.59 -0.93
C PRO A 152 0.38 -15.87 -1.94
N ARG A 153 -0.67 -16.56 -1.50
CA ARG A 153 -1.91 -16.70 -2.27
C ARG A 153 -2.79 -15.48 -2.02
N ILE A 154 -2.81 -14.55 -2.97
CA ILE A 154 -3.47 -13.25 -2.79
C ILE A 154 -4.87 -13.25 -3.42
N ALA A 155 -5.86 -12.84 -2.64
CA ALA A 155 -7.17 -12.46 -3.12
C ALA A 155 -7.28 -10.93 -3.23
N LEU A 156 -7.49 -10.40 -4.45
CA LEU A 156 -7.88 -9.01 -4.67
C LEU A 156 -9.40 -8.97 -4.78
N VAL A 157 -10.06 -8.26 -3.87
CA VAL A 157 -11.52 -8.24 -3.82
C VAL A 157 -12.07 -7.25 -4.85
N ASP A 158 -13.08 -7.68 -5.59
CA ASP A 158 -13.84 -6.85 -6.51
C ASP A 158 -15.35 -7.11 -6.34
N ARG A 159 -16.15 -6.39 -7.12
CA ARG A 159 -17.61 -6.53 -7.20
C ARG A 159 -18.04 -6.67 -8.65
N TYR A 160 -19.19 -7.31 -8.86
CA TYR A 160 -19.81 -7.30 -10.18
C TYR A 160 -20.17 -5.86 -10.60
N GLY A 161 -19.95 -5.53 -11.87
CA GLY A 161 -19.97 -4.15 -12.37
C GLY A 161 -18.67 -3.37 -12.16
N GLY A 162 -17.70 -3.93 -11.42
CA GLY A 162 -16.35 -3.43 -11.26
C GLY A 162 -16.16 -2.40 -10.14
N SER A 163 -14.97 -2.42 -9.56
CA SER A 163 -14.42 -1.38 -8.70
C SER A 163 -13.24 -0.72 -9.41
N MET A 164 -13.32 0.61 -9.63
CA MET A 164 -12.22 1.35 -10.25
C MET A 164 -10.90 1.21 -9.45
N PRO A 165 -10.88 1.39 -8.12
CA PRO A 165 -9.69 1.12 -7.31
C PRO A 165 -9.14 -0.32 -7.47
N SER A 166 -10.03 -1.32 -7.55
CA SER A 166 -9.63 -2.73 -7.75
C SER A 166 -8.90 -2.90 -9.08
N GLY A 167 -9.44 -2.33 -10.16
CA GLY A 167 -8.81 -2.35 -11.48
C GLY A 167 -7.41 -1.76 -11.49
N TRP A 168 -7.19 -0.64 -10.79
CA TRP A 168 -5.86 -0.04 -10.67
C TRP A 168 -4.90 -0.88 -9.83
N THR A 169 -5.36 -1.46 -8.71
CA THR A 169 -4.54 -2.37 -7.90
C THR A 169 -4.21 -3.66 -8.66
N ARG A 170 -5.14 -4.18 -9.46
CA ARG A 170 -4.90 -5.31 -10.37
C ARG A 170 -3.81 -4.97 -11.38
N TRP A 171 -3.93 -3.82 -12.06
CA TRP A 171 -2.91 -3.38 -13.01
C TRP A 171 -1.54 -3.27 -12.33
N LEU A 172 -1.49 -2.72 -11.11
CA LEU A 172 -0.26 -2.65 -10.32
C LEU A 172 0.32 -4.05 -10.01
N PHE A 173 -0.51 -5.00 -9.58
CA PHE A 173 -0.04 -6.38 -9.37
C PHE A 173 0.49 -7.02 -10.66
N GLU A 174 -0.14 -6.77 -11.80
CA GLU A 174 0.35 -7.24 -13.10
C GLU A 174 1.70 -6.59 -13.46
N GLN A 175 1.89 -5.28 -13.23
CA GLN A 175 3.15 -4.58 -13.50
C GLN A 175 4.32 -5.07 -12.63
N PHE A 176 4.03 -5.41 -11.37
CA PHE A 176 5.03 -5.95 -10.42
C PHE A 176 5.08 -7.48 -10.41
N GLU A 177 4.40 -8.12 -11.36
CA GLU A 177 4.35 -9.57 -11.57
C GLU A 177 3.91 -10.34 -10.32
N VAL A 178 3.03 -9.78 -9.50
CA VAL A 178 2.52 -10.38 -8.27
C VAL A 178 1.33 -11.30 -8.61
N PRO A 179 1.46 -12.62 -8.41
CA PRO A 179 0.36 -13.56 -8.67
C PRO A 179 -0.82 -13.29 -7.74
N HIS A 180 -2.03 -13.20 -8.30
CA HIS A 180 -3.24 -12.91 -7.54
C HIS A 180 -4.48 -13.53 -8.19
N THR A 181 -5.54 -13.64 -7.40
CA THR A 181 -6.88 -14.04 -7.85
C THR A 181 -7.86 -12.92 -7.54
N VAL A 182 -8.67 -12.52 -8.52
CA VAL A 182 -9.78 -11.60 -8.27
C VAL A 182 -10.94 -12.38 -7.65
N VAL A 183 -11.43 -11.94 -6.49
CA VAL A 183 -12.50 -12.62 -5.74
C VAL A 183 -13.73 -11.73 -5.58
N PHE A 184 -14.89 -12.35 -5.48
CA PHE A 184 -16.18 -11.68 -5.43
C PHE A 184 -16.97 -12.07 -4.18
N PRO A 185 -18.04 -11.33 -3.82
CA PRO A 185 -18.71 -11.46 -2.51
C PRO A 185 -19.17 -12.88 -2.17
N GLN A 186 -19.72 -13.63 -3.13
CA GLN A 186 -20.15 -15.02 -2.89
C GLN A 186 -19.03 -15.93 -2.41
N GLU A 187 -17.81 -15.76 -2.93
CA GLU A 187 -16.67 -16.56 -2.48
C GLU A 187 -16.24 -16.18 -1.05
N LEU A 188 -16.30 -14.90 -0.71
CA LEU A 188 -16.04 -14.43 0.66
C LEU A 188 -17.05 -15.03 1.64
N ASP A 189 -18.32 -15.01 1.26
CA ASP A 189 -19.44 -15.51 2.07
C ASP A 189 -19.42 -17.04 2.23
N ALA A 190 -18.94 -17.78 1.22
CA ALA A 190 -18.75 -19.22 1.30
C ALA A 190 -17.73 -19.64 2.37
N GLY A 191 -16.85 -18.73 2.79
CA GLY A 191 -15.89 -18.96 3.87
C GLY A 191 -14.75 -19.91 3.49
N ASN A 192 -14.12 -20.52 4.51
CA ASN A 192 -12.92 -21.35 4.37
C ASN A 192 -11.76 -20.64 3.63
N LEU A 193 -11.66 -19.32 3.82
CA LEU A 193 -10.78 -18.44 3.05
C LEU A 193 -9.30 -18.77 3.27
N HIS A 194 -8.90 -19.15 4.49
CA HIS A 194 -7.50 -19.46 4.83
C HIS A 194 -6.97 -20.71 4.11
N ARG A 195 -7.86 -21.62 3.69
CA ARG A 195 -7.49 -22.75 2.85
C ARG A 195 -7.11 -22.32 1.44
N LYS A 196 -7.59 -21.17 0.97
CA LYS A 196 -7.40 -20.70 -0.41
C LYS A 196 -6.39 -19.56 -0.51
N TYR A 197 -6.39 -18.67 0.48
CA TYR A 197 -5.66 -17.41 0.46
C TYR A 197 -4.82 -17.25 1.73
N ASP A 198 -3.73 -16.52 1.60
CA ASP A 198 -2.90 -16.07 2.71
C ASP A 198 -3.11 -14.57 2.96
N VAL A 199 -3.44 -13.81 1.90
CA VAL A 199 -3.69 -12.36 1.93
C VAL A 199 -5.00 -12.03 1.23
N ILE A 200 -5.81 -11.15 1.81
CA ILE A 200 -6.99 -10.55 1.16
C ILE A 200 -6.83 -9.03 1.13
N VAL A 201 -7.01 -8.42 -0.04
CA VAL A 201 -6.89 -6.97 -0.25
C VAL A 201 -8.26 -6.38 -0.56
N PHE A 202 -8.71 -5.47 0.31
CA PHE A 202 -9.88 -4.64 0.11
C PHE A 202 -9.45 -3.22 -0.22
N VAL A 203 -9.72 -2.80 -1.46
CA VAL A 203 -9.58 -1.42 -1.90
C VAL A 203 -10.73 -0.55 -1.37
N ASP A 204 -10.65 0.76 -1.58
CA ASP A 204 -11.67 1.72 -1.15
C ASP A 204 -13.09 1.36 -1.63
N GLY A 205 -14.08 1.57 -0.76
CA GLY A 205 -15.50 1.45 -1.05
C GLY A 205 -16.07 0.04 -1.11
N LEU A 206 -15.34 -0.98 -0.60
CA LEU A 206 -15.78 -2.38 -0.65
C LEU A 206 -16.39 -2.89 0.66
N ILE A 207 -15.89 -2.47 1.82
CA ILE A 207 -16.47 -2.86 3.10
C ILE A 207 -17.44 -1.76 3.56
N PRO A 208 -18.75 -2.04 3.70
CA PRO A 208 -19.73 -1.03 4.06
C PRO A 208 -19.64 -0.66 5.56
N ASP A 209 -19.93 0.59 5.91
CA ASP A 209 -20.04 1.04 7.30
C ASP A 209 -21.23 0.41 8.05
N SER A 210 -22.27 0.01 7.32
CA SER A 210 -23.42 -0.75 7.80
C SER A 210 -24.15 -1.41 6.63
N ASP A 211 -24.90 -2.49 6.90
CA ASP A 211 -25.70 -3.17 5.87
C ASP A 211 -26.80 -2.28 5.27
N ARG A 212 -27.23 -1.24 5.99
CA ARG A 212 -28.17 -0.24 5.46
C ARG A 212 -27.53 0.74 4.48
N ALA A 213 -26.22 0.97 4.59
CA ALA A 213 -25.46 1.85 3.71
C ALA A 213 -24.99 1.13 2.44
N GLY A 214 -24.75 -0.19 2.50
CA GLY A 214 -24.23 -1.00 1.39
C GLY A 214 -25.18 -1.23 0.20
N GLY A 215 -26.45 -0.81 0.29
CA GLY A 215 -27.49 -1.19 -0.68
C GLY A 215 -27.77 -0.21 -1.83
N ARG A 216 -27.10 0.95 -1.93
CA ARG A 216 -27.56 2.03 -2.84
C ARG A 216 -26.62 2.50 -3.95
N MET A 217 -25.32 2.20 -3.89
CA MET A 217 -24.38 2.82 -4.83
C MET A 217 -24.17 2.04 -6.14
N PHE A 218 -24.38 0.72 -6.15
CA PHE A 218 -24.30 -0.11 -7.35
C PHE A 218 -25.46 -1.10 -7.28
N GLY A 219 -26.48 -0.88 -8.11
CA GLY A 219 -27.79 -1.53 -7.99
C GLY A 219 -27.72 -3.06 -7.96
N SER A 220 -28.74 -3.69 -7.36
CA SER A 220 -28.88 -5.14 -7.45
C SER A 220 -29.06 -5.53 -8.93
N PHE A 221 -28.21 -6.41 -9.42
CA PHE A 221 -28.34 -6.95 -10.77
C PHE A 221 -29.37 -8.07 -10.78
N ASP A 222 -30.24 -8.07 -11.77
CA ASP A 222 -31.13 -9.21 -12.04
C ASP A 222 -30.29 -10.37 -12.58
N GLU A 223 -30.11 -11.41 -11.77
CA GLU A 223 -29.32 -12.59 -12.12
C GLU A 223 -29.74 -13.21 -13.46
N SER A 224 -31.02 -13.13 -13.82
CA SER A 224 -31.53 -13.67 -15.08
C SER A 224 -30.95 -12.95 -16.31
N THR A 225 -30.54 -11.69 -16.15
CA THR A 225 -29.92 -10.86 -17.20
C THR A 225 -28.41 -11.02 -17.28
N VAL A 226 -27.80 -11.70 -16.30
CA VAL A 226 -26.35 -11.89 -16.20
C VAL A 226 -25.96 -13.23 -16.84
N PRO A 227 -24.97 -13.26 -17.76
CA PRO A 227 -24.44 -14.50 -18.32
C PRO A 227 -24.00 -15.49 -17.23
N ALA A 228 -24.23 -16.77 -17.44
CA ALA A 228 -24.08 -17.81 -16.40
C ALA A 228 -22.67 -17.84 -15.80
N GLU A 229 -21.65 -17.60 -16.62
CA GLU A 229 -20.24 -17.52 -16.24
C GLU A 229 -19.90 -16.40 -15.25
N TYR A 230 -20.76 -15.37 -15.12
CA TYR A 230 -20.55 -14.24 -14.21
C TYR A 230 -21.50 -14.22 -13.02
N ARG A 231 -22.48 -15.12 -12.94
CA ARG A 231 -23.46 -15.14 -11.84
C ARG A 231 -22.82 -15.38 -10.48
N SER A 232 -21.71 -16.12 -10.43
CA SER A 232 -20.93 -16.31 -9.20
C SER A 232 -20.27 -15.03 -8.68
N TRP A 233 -20.23 -13.95 -9.47
CA TRP A 233 -19.65 -12.67 -9.07
C TRP A 233 -20.67 -11.75 -8.39
N LEU A 234 -21.96 -12.09 -8.50
CA LEU A 234 -23.06 -11.29 -7.96
C LEU A 234 -23.07 -11.28 -6.44
N GLY A 235 -23.85 -10.37 -5.86
CA GLY A 235 -23.98 -10.19 -4.42
C GLY A 235 -23.27 -8.95 -3.92
N SER A 236 -23.17 -8.85 -2.60
CA SER A 236 -22.59 -7.69 -1.92
C SER A 236 -21.83 -8.15 -0.69
N ILE A 237 -20.75 -7.44 -0.37
CA ILE A 237 -20.08 -7.59 0.92
C ILE A 237 -21.01 -7.02 1.98
N THR A 238 -21.26 -7.78 3.04
CA THR A 238 -22.18 -7.41 4.12
C THR A 238 -21.53 -7.61 5.48
N VAL A 239 -21.96 -6.80 6.45
CA VAL A 239 -21.56 -6.92 7.85
C VAL A 239 -22.05 -8.25 8.41
N ASP A 240 -23.31 -8.61 8.17
CA ASP A 240 -23.89 -9.82 8.77
C ASP A 240 -23.33 -11.14 8.21
N ARG A 241 -22.95 -11.19 6.92
CA ARG A 241 -22.52 -12.45 6.27
C ARG A 241 -21.02 -12.51 6.02
N THR A 242 -20.43 -11.44 5.51
CA THR A 242 -19.04 -11.44 5.03
C THR A 242 -18.06 -11.21 6.18
N VAL A 243 -18.30 -10.22 7.04
CA VAL A 243 -17.38 -9.87 8.13
C VAL A 243 -17.08 -11.05 9.07
N PRO A 244 -18.04 -11.92 9.47
CA PRO A 244 -17.73 -13.11 10.26
C PRO A 244 -16.73 -14.06 9.59
N GLN A 245 -16.74 -14.17 8.26
CA GLN A 245 -15.77 -14.99 7.52
C GLN A 245 -14.39 -14.33 7.51
N LEU A 246 -14.33 -13.01 7.38
CA LEU A 246 -13.08 -12.24 7.45
C LEU A 246 -12.45 -12.30 8.85
N ARG A 247 -13.28 -12.23 9.91
CA ARG A 247 -12.83 -12.45 11.29
C ARG A 247 -12.18 -13.82 11.44
N ARG A 248 -12.86 -14.89 10.99
CA ARG A 248 -12.33 -16.26 11.04
C ARG A 248 -11.04 -16.41 10.22
N PHE A 249 -10.93 -15.72 9.09
CA PHE A 249 -9.73 -15.71 8.26
C PHE A 249 -8.53 -15.13 9.03
N LEU A 250 -8.71 -13.95 9.64
CA LEU A 250 -7.70 -13.31 10.50
C LEU A 250 -7.36 -14.21 11.69
N GLU A 251 -8.34 -14.73 12.42
CA GLU A 251 -8.13 -15.58 13.60
C GLU A 251 -7.27 -16.82 13.28
N ASN A 252 -7.38 -17.34 12.06
CA ASN A 252 -6.61 -18.49 11.58
C ASN A 252 -5.20 -18.16 11.07
N GLY A 253 -4.79 -16.89 11.07
CA GLY A 253 -3.45 -16.46 10.65
C GLY A 253 -3.41 -15.75 9.30
N GLY A 254 -4.56 -15.50 8.67
CA GLY A 254 -4.64 -14.75 7.43
C GLY A 254 -4.29 -13.27 7.63
N THR A 255 -3.87 -12.62 6.53
CA THR A 255 -3.58 -11.19 6.50
C THR A 255 -4.62 -10.44 5.67
N ILE A 256 -5.18 -9.34 6.21
CA ILE A 256 -6.07 -8.46 5.45
C ILE A 256 -5.46 -7.07 5.32
N LEU A 257 -5.46 -6.53 4.10
CA LEU A 257 -5.13 -5.14 3.81
C LEU A 257 -6.43 -4.39 3.49
N THR A 258 -6.69 -3.28 4.16
CA THR A 258 -7.86 -2.42 3.91
C THR A 258 -7.41 -1.01 3.56
N ILE A 259 -7.90 -0.48 2.44
CA ILE A 259 -7.55 0.86 1.93
C ILE A 259 -8.81 1.74 1.95
N GLY A 260 -8.65 3.01 2.29
CA GLY A 260 -9.73 3.99 2.27
C GLY A 260 -10.84 3.63 3.25
N SER A 261 -12.08 3.81 2.82
CA SER A 261 -13.28 3.48 3.58
C SER A 261 -13.40 2.00 3.95
N SER A 262 -12.72 1.08 3.26
CA SER A 262 -12.74 -0.35 3.63
C SER A 262 -12.09 -0.63 4.99
N THR A 263 -11.36 0.33 5.56
CA THR A 263 -10.86 0.28 6.94
C THR A 263 -11.98 0.22 7.99
N ALA A 264 -13.24 0.44 7.61
CA ALA A 264 -14.43 0.18 8.42
C ALA A 264 -14.45 -1.24 9.03
N LEU A 265 -13.73 -2.20 8.45
CA LEU A 265 -13.54 -3.53 9.04
C LEU A 265 -13.03 -3.48 10.48
N ALA A 266 -12.17 -2.51 10.83
CA ALA A 266 -11.65 -2.36 12.19
C ALA A 266 -12.78 -2.17 13.22
N LYS A 267 -13.76 -1.32 12.88
CA LYS A 267 -14.96 -1.08 13.69
C LYS A 267 -15.80 -2.35 13.85
N HIS A 268 -16.06 -3.04 12.74
CA HIS A 268 -16.84 -4.29 12.76
C HIS A 268 -16.15 -5.41 13.53
N LEU A 269 -14.82 -5.36 13.61
CA LEU A 269 -14.04 -6.30 14.41
C LEU A 269 -14.00 -5.94 15.90
N GLY A 270 -14.42 -4.73 16.27
CA GLY A 270 -14.37 -4.23 17.64
C GLY A 270 -12.96 -3.81 18.07
N LEU A 271 -12.10 -3.43 17.12
CA LEU A 271 -10.75 -2.96 17.44
C LEU A 271 -10.80 -1.60 18.15
N PRO A 272 -9.81 -1.28 19.01
CA PRO A 272 -9.78 -0.04 19.78
C PRO A 272 -9.32 1.14 18.92
N VAL A 273 -10.05 1.40 17.83
CA VAL A 273 -9.82 2.47 16.87
C VAL A 273 -11.09 3.32 16.77
N ALA A 274 -10.93 4.62 16.95
CA ALA A 274 -12.00 5.60 16.81
C ALA A 274 -11.70 6.56 15.64
N ASN A 275 -12.71 7.29 15.18
CA ASN A 275 -12.52 8.39 14.24
C ASN A 275 -11.76 9.54 14.93
N ALA A 276 -10.67 10.01 14.33
CA ALA A 276 -9.94 11.19 14.81
C ALA A 276 -10.70 12.49 14.53
N LEU A 277 -11.45 12.54 13.42
CA LEU A 277 -12.12 13.71 12.88
C LEU A 277 -13.49 13.93 13.53
N VAL A 278 -13.48 14.12 14.85
CA VAL A 278 -14.67 14.30 15.66
C VAL A 278 -14.57 15.56 16.51
N GLU A 279 -15.70 16.22 16.76
CA GLU A 279 -15.84 17.31 17.70
C GLU A 279 -17.09 17.07 18.56
N ASN A 280 -16.95 17.16 19.88
CA ASN A 280 -18.03 16.87 20.83
C ASN A 280 -18.67 15.47 20.68
N GLY A 281 -17.90 14.49 20.21
CA GLY A 281 -18.36 13.10 20.02
C GLY A 281 -19.07 12.83 18.69
N GLU A 282 -19.23 13.85 17.84
CA GLU A 282 -19.84 13.74 16.52
C GLU A 282 -18.78 13.92 15.43
N ASP A 283 -18.99 13.28 14.28
CA ASP A 283 -18.12 13.46 13.10
C ASP A 283 -18.12 14.92 12.66
N LEU A 284 -16.95 15.44 12.28
CA LEU A 284 -16.83 16.81 11.79
C LEU A 284 -17.69 17.00 10.53
N PRO A 285 -18.59 18.00 10.51
CA PRO A 285 -19.36 18.28 9.31
C PRO A 285 -18.44 18.80 8.21
N ARG A 286 -18.85 18.62 6.95
CA ARG A 286 -18.08 19.09 5.79
C ARG A 286 -17.76 20.58 5.81
N SER A 287 -18.60 21.40 6.45
CA SER A 287 -18.34 22.84 6.67
C SER A 287 -17.13 23.13 7.57
N LYS A 288 -16.69 22.16 8.38
CA LYS A 288 -15.50 22.26 9.24
C LYS A 288 -14.29 21.51 8.70
N PHE A 289 -14.50 20.37 8.07
CA PHE A 289 -13.44 19.52 7.55
C PHE A 289 -13.81 18.98 6.18
N TYR A 290 -13.00 19.27 5.18
CA TYR A 290 -13.13 18.70 3.85
C TYR A 290 -11.78 18.73 3.14
N VAL A 291 -11.28 17.54 2.81
CA VAL A 291 -10.03 17.39 2.07
C VAL A 291 -10.34 16.50 0.87
N PRO A 292 -10.65 17.07 -0.31
CA PRO A 292 -10.76 16.27 -1.54
C PRO A 292 -9.39 15.68 -1.89
N THR A 293 -9.34 14.79 -2.88
CA THR A 293 -8.10 14.15 -3.32
C THR A 293 -6.95 15.15 -3.47
N SER A 294 -6.04 15.11 -2.51
CA SER A 294 -4.93 16.02 -2.30
C SER A 294 -3.73 15.25 -1.76
N LEU A 295 -2.56 15.89 -1.80
CA LEU A 295 -1.31 15.30 -1.32
C LEU A 295 -0.96 15.88 0.05
N LEU A 296 -0.96 15.02 1.05
CA LEU A 296 -0.64 15.37 2.43
C LEU A 296 0.63 14.64 2.88
N GLU A 297 1.37 15.24 3.79
CA GLU A 297 2.55 14.64 4.41
C GLU A 297 2.21 13.95 5.72
N VAL A 298 2.81 12.79 5.96
CA VAL A 298 2.74 12.03 7.21
C VAL A 298 4.15 11.68 7.71
N ALA A 299 4.32 11.62 9.02
CA ALA A 299 5.46 10.96 9.64
C ALA A 299 5.28 9.44 9.59
N VAL A 300 6.37 8.70 9.38
CA VAL A 300 6.37 7.24 9.14
C VAL A 300 7.33 6.55 10.10
N ALA A 301 6.85 5.49 10.75
CA ALA A 301 7.65 4.59 11.57
C ALA A 301 8.50 3.65 10.68
N LYS A 302 9.55 4.19 10.04
CA LYS A 302 10.34 3.49 9.00
C LYS A 302 11.02 2.19 9.46
N ASP A 303 11.23 2.01 10.76
CA ASP A 303 11.84 0.80 11.33
C ASP A 303 10.83 -0.34 11.52
N HIS A 304 9.55 -0.07 11.26
CA HIS A 304 8.50 -1.09 11.28
C HIS A 304 8.46 -1.84 9.93
N PRO A 305 8.26 -3.17 9.90
CA PRO A 305 8.26 -3.94 8.65
C PRO A 305 7.31 -3.44 7.56
N LEU A 306 6.16 -2.91 7.94
CA LEU A 306 5.21 -2.32 6.99
C LEU A 306 5.78 -1.09 6.25
N ALA A 307 6.80 -0.43 6.80
CA ALA A 307 7.38 0.82 6.31
C ALA A 307 8.86 0.71 5.92
N HIS A 308 9.47 -0.48 5.94
CA HIS A 308 10.86 -0.62 5.49
C HIS A 308 11.03 -0.14 4.04
N GLY A 309 12.16 0.51 3.77
CA GLY A 309 12.44 1.13 2.48
C GLY A 309 11.73 2.48 2.27
N MET A 310 10.93 2.95 3.23
CA MET A 310 10.34 4.29 3.22
C MET A 310 11.21 5.30 3.96
N ARG A 311 11.07 6.58 3.60
CA ARG A 311 11.64 7.70 4.35
C ARG A 311 10.84 7.94 5.64
N GLU A 312 11.40 8.74 6.55
CA GLU A 312 10.73 9.15 7.80
C GLU A 312 9.48 10.01 7.56
N ARG A 313 9.37 10.61 6.37
CA ARG A 313 8.20 11.36 5.93
C ARG A 313 7.77 10.85 4.56
N ALA A 314 6.47 10.75 4.34
CA ALA A 314 5.90 10.30 3.07
C ALA A 314 4.75 11.20 2.65
N ILE A 315 4.59 11.37 1.34
CA ILE A 315 3.42 12.01 0.75
C ILE A 315 2.38 10.93 0.47
N VAL A 316 1.17 11.14 0.98
CA VAL A 316 0.02 10.25 0.79
C VAL A 316 -1.08 10.96 0.00
N VAL A 317 -1.79 10.19 -0.82
CA VAL A 317 -3.02 10.66 -1.46
C VAL A 317 -4.15 10.56 -0.45
N TYR A 318 -4.72 11.69 -0.08
CA TYR A 318 -5.82 11.79 0.88
C TYR A 318 -7.08 12.31 0.19
N GLY A 319 -8.19 11.58 0.30
CA GLY A 319 -9.48 11.99 -0.28
C GLY A 319 -10.62 11.72 0.69
N ASN A 320 -10.84 12.63 1.64
CA ASN A 320 -11.71 12.42 2.81
C ASN A 320 -11.48 11.05 3.47
N SER A 321 -10.22 10.63 3.48
CA SER A 321 -9.78 9.33 3.93
C SER A 321 -10.04 9.14 5.44
N PRO A 322 -10.34 7.92 5.91
CA PRO A 322 -10.41 7.66 7.35
C PRO A 322 -9.12 8.04 8.07
N THR A 323 -9.24 8.77 9.17
CA THR A 323 -8.13 9.10 10.06
C THR A 323 -8.45 8.63 11.46
N PHE A 324 -7.50 7.97 12.10
CA PHE A 324 -7.73 7.15 13.28
C PHE A 324 -7.21 7.80 14.56
N ARG A 325 -7.93 7.57 15.66
CA ARG A 325 -7.43 7.71 17.03
C ARG A 325 -7.34 6.32 17.63
N ILE A 326 -6.16 5.93 18.11
CA ILE A 326 -5.97 4.66 18.82
C ILE A 326 -6.40 4.84 20.27
N THR A 327 -7.26 3.95 20.75
CA THR A 327 -7.94 4.07 22.06
C THR A 327 -7.59 2.96 23.05
N GLY A 328 -6.72 2.03 22.66
CA GLY A 328 -6.29 0.90 23.46
C GLY A 328 -5.18 0.10 22.77
N ASP A 329 -4.76 -0.98 23.43
CA ASP A 329 -3.64 -1.81 22.98
C ASP A 329 -4.00 -2.70 21.77
N GLY A 330 -2.98 -3.29 21.15
CA GLY A 330 -3.15 -4.24 20.03
C GLY A 330 -3.30 -3.59 18.66
N VAL A 331 -3.20 -2.26 18.59
CA VAL A 331 -3.10 -1.48 17.35
C VAL A 331 -1.86 -0.60 17.40
N THR A 332 -0.97 -0.76 16.41
CA THR A 332 0.30 -0.03 16.31
C THR A 332 0.20 1.01 15.20
N PRO A 333 0.37 2.32 15.50
CA PRO A 333 0.41 3.36 14.47
C PRO A 333 1.70 3.24 13.65
N ILE A 334 1.57 3.29 12.33
CA ILE A 334 2.69 3.18 11.37
C ILE A 334 2.94 4.51 10.67
N ALA A 335 1.88 5.28 10.38
CA ALA A 335 2.00 6.63 9.88
C ALA A 335 0.98 7.55 10.55
N HIS A 336 1.35 8.79 10.84
CA HIS A 336 0.49 9.79 11.48
C HIS A 336 0.78 11.20 10.97
N PHE A 337 -0.19 12.09 11.11
CA PHE A 337 -0.02 13.51 10.84
C PHE A 337 0.61 14.18 12.06
N ASP A 338 1.85 14.62 11.95
CA ASP A 338 2.63 15.25 13.04
C ASP A 338 2.62 16.79 12.96
N SER A 339 1.69 17.37 12.19
CA SER A 339 1.57 18.80 11.96
C SER A 339 0.12 19.21 11.74
N ALA A 340 -0.24 20.41 12.21
CA ALA A 340 -1.51 21.09 11.91
C ALA A 340 -1.63 21.56 10.44
N THR A 341 -0.56 21.51 9.65
CA THR A 341 -0.55 21.91 8.22
C THR A 341 0.04 20.81 7.32
N PRO A 342 -0.60 19.63 7.24
CA PRO A 342 -0.07 18.51 6.47
C PRO A 342 -0.18 18.67 4.94
N LEU A 343 -0.96 19.64 4.43
CA LEU A 343 -1.12 19.83 2.98
C LEU A 343 0.23 20.15 2.31
N ARG A 344 0.51 19.48 1.20
CA ARG A 344 1.67 19.75 0.33
C ARG A 344 1.26 20.11 -1.09
N SER A 345 0.11 19.63 -1.57
CA SER A 345 -0.46 20.00 -2.86
C SER A 345 -1.95 19.69 -2.91
N GLY A 346 -2.77 20.63 -3.37
CA GLY A 346 -4.22 20.50 -3.54
C GLY A 346 -4.99 21.43 -2.61
N TRP A 347 -5.99 20.88 -1.91
CA TRP A 347 -6.86 21.64 -1.02
C TRP A 347 -7.17 20.85 0.24
N ALA A 348 -7.08 21.50 1.41
CA ALA A 348 -7.39 20.85 2.68
C ALA A 348 -8.06 21.83 3.66
N TRP A 349 -9.38 21.97 3.52
CA TRP A 349 -10.20 22.75 4.44
C TRP A 349 -10.27 22.07 5.81
N GLY A 350 -9.87 22.79 6.86
CA GLY A 350 -9.84 22.25 8.23
C GLY A 350 -8.70 21.26 8.51
N GLN A 351 -7.63 21.27 7.73
CA GLN A 351 -6.52 20.31 7.86
C GLN A 351 -5.91 20.19 9.27
N GLN A 352 -6.02 21.23 10.11
CA GLN A 352 -5.56 21.19 11.50
C GLN A 352 -6.22 20.09 12.35
N TYR A 353 -7.42 19.64 12.00
CA TYR A 353 -8.08 18.52 12.70
C TYR A 353 -7.40 17.17 12.47
N LEU A 354 -6.48 17.08 11.50
CA LEU A 354 -5.69 15.88 11.26
C LEU A 354 -4.53 15.73 12.24
N GLU A 355 -4.09 16.81 12.90
CA GLU A 355 -2.92 16.79 13.78
C GLU A 355 -3.05 15.69 14.86
N ASN A 356 -1.99 14.88 14.99
CA ASN A 356 -1.90 13.67 15.83
C ASN A 356 -2.82 12.51 15.40
N GLY A 357 -3.57 12.66 14.31
CA GLY A 357 -4.35 11.59 13.70
C GLY A 357 -3.46 10.53 13.06
N VAL A 358 -3.81 9.26 13.24
CA VAL A 358 -3.11 8.12 12.65
C VAL A 358 -3.68 7.85 11.26
N ALA A 359 -2.82 7.83 10.25
CA ALA A 359 -3.18 7.59 8.87
C ALA A 359 -3.08 6.09 8.50
N ILE A 360 -2.08 5.39 9.04
CA ILE A 360 -1.84 3.97 8.77
C ILE A 360 -1.56 3.24 10.08
N ALA A 361 -2.16 2.06 10.27
CA ALA A 361 -1.96 1.23 11.45
C ALA A 361 -1.92 -0.27 11.13
N GLU A 362 -1.23 -1.04 11.99
CA GLU A 362 -1.32 -2.50 12.06
C GLU A 362 -2.14 -2.89 13.28
N ALA A 363 -3.02 -3.89 13.15
CA ALA A 363 -3.70 -4.53 14.26
C ALA A 363 -3.50 -6.04 14.24
N SER A 364 -3.33 -6.64 15.41
CA SER A 364 -3.31 -8.10 15.57
C SER A 364 -4.71 -8.63 15.86
N VAL A 365 -5.18 -9.61 15.09
CA VAL A 365 -6.50 -10.23 15.27
C VAL A 365 -6.35 -11.74 15.29
N GLY A 366 -6.45 -12.33 16.49
CA GLY A 366 -6.09 -13.73 16.70
C GLY A 366 -4.64 -13.99 16.30
N LYS A 367 -4.41 -14.86 15.32
CA LYS A 367 -3.06 -15.14 14.79
C LYS A 367 -2.68 -14.30 13.57
N GLY A 368 -3.65 -13.58 13.01
CA GLY A 368 -3.52 -12.83 11.76
C GLY A 368 -3.24 -11.35 11.97
N LYS A 369 -3.08 -10.66 10.85
CA LYS A 369 -2.77 -9.22 10.80
C LYS A 369 -3.80 -8.48 9.98
N LEU A 370 -4.25 -7.34 10.48
CA LEU A 370 -5.07 -6.40 9.74
C LEU A 370 -4.28 -5.10 9.56
N PHE A 371 -4.08 -4.68 8.31
CA PHE A 371 -3.48 -3.39 7.98
C PHE A 371 -4.57 -2.41 7.58
N LEU A 372 -4.57 -1.26 8.25
CA LEU A 372 -5.50 -0.16 8.04
C LEU A 372 -4.76 0.96 7.32
N PHE A 373 -5.12 1.21 6.06
CA PHE A 373 -4.60 2.33 5.28
C PHE A 373 -5.73 3.32 5.07
N GLY A 374 -5.76 4.40 5.86
CA GLY A 374 -6.71 5.48 5.64
C GLY A 374 -6.51 6.13 4.26
N PRO A 375 -5.30 6.64 3.96
CA PRO A 375 -4.99 7.21 2.65
C PRO A 375 -5.06 6.20 1.49
N GLU A 376 -5.23 6.72 0.28
CA GLU A 376 -5.31 5.96 -0.97
C GLU A 376 -3.90 5.55 -1.46
N ILE A 377 -3.29 4.56 -0.80
CA ILE A 377 -1.89 4.16 -1.02
C ILE A 377 -1.58 3.59 -2.43
N ALA A 378 -2.61 3.29 -3.22
CA ALA A 378 -2.52 2.77 -4.58
C ALA A 378 -3.40 3.56 -5.57
N PHE A 379 -3.76 4.81 -5.23
CA PHE A 379 -4.66 5.64 -6.02
C PHE A 379 -4.24 5.69 -7.49
N ARG A 380 -5.08 5.16 -8.39
CA ARG A 380 -4.85 5.14 -9.84
C ARG A 380 -3.50 4.55 -10.27
N ALA A 381 -2.87 3.75 -9.41
CA ALA A 381 -1.50 3.28 -9.58
C ALA A 381 -0.49 4.40 -9.92
N GLN A 382 -0.64 5.58 -9.29
CA GLN A 382 0.25 6.73 -9.44
C GLN A 382 1.21 6.98 -8.26
N PRO A 383 0.82 6.79 -6.97
CA PRO A 383 1.68 7.15 -5.85
C PRO A 383 2.73 6.08 -5.56
N HIS A 384 3.77 6.02 -6.41
CA HIS A 384 4.92 5.12 -6.21
C HIS A 384 5.55 5.26 -4.82
N GLY A 385 5.50 6.46 -4.22
CA GLY A 385 5.97 6.73 -2.86
C GLY A 385 5.28 5.89 -1.79
N THR A 386 4.05 5.43 -2.02
CA THR A 386 3.25 4.65 -1.05
C THR A 386 3.05 3.20 -1.43
N PHE A 387 3.44 2.75 -2.63
CA PHE A 387 3.30 1.34 -3.04
C PHE A 387 4.02 0.37 -2.10
N LYS A 388 5.09 0.80 -1.43
CA LYS A 388 5.77 -0.02 -0.42
C LYS A 388 4.83 -0.45 0.68
N PHE A 389 3.90 0.38 1.14
CA PHE A 389 2.91 -0.05 2.15
C PHE A 389 2.08 -1.25 1.67
N LEU A 390 1.67 -1.26 0.39
CA LEU A 390 0.91 -2.35 -0.20
C LEU A 390 1.73 -3.63 -0.29
N PHE A 391 2.93 -3.56 -0.89
CA PHE A 391 3.76 -4.74 -1.08
C PHE A 391 4.36 -5.26 0.23
N ASN A 392 4.79 -4.36 1.12
CA ASN A 392 5.20 -4.71 2.48
C ASN A 392 4.07 -5.44 3.18
N GLY A 393 2.84 -4.91 3.17
CA GLY A 393 1.70 -5.56 3.82
C GLY A 393 1.45 -6.99 3.32
N ILE A 394 1.60 -7.22 2.01
CA ILE A 394 1.47 -8.55 1.38
C ILE A 394 2.56 -9.51 1.88
N TYR A 395 3.84 -9.13 1.76
CA TYR A 395 4.95 -10.03 2.02
C TYR A 395 5.26 -10.17 3.51
N TYR A 396 5.28 -9.07 4.28
CA TYR A 396 5.47 -9.11 5.72
C TYR A 396 4.34 -9.87 6.42
N GLY A 397 3.09 -9.71 5.97
CA GLY A 397 1.93 -10.39 6.56
C GLY A 397 1.98 -11.91 6.51
N THR A 398 2.80 -12.48 5.62
CA THR A 398 2.94 -13.93 5.42
C THR A 398 4.35 -14.44 5.72
N ALA A 399 5.26 -13.57 6.13
CA ALA A 399 6.65 -13.93 6.33
C ALA A 399 6.88 -14.67 7.65
N GLU A 400 7.91 -15.51 7.66
CA GLU A 400 8.26 -16.30 8.84
C GLU A 400 9.59 -15.84 9.43
N ALA A 401 9.67 -15.75 10.75
CA ALA A 401 10.94 -15.45 11.42
C ALA A 401 12.02 -16.50 11.06
N ALA A 402 13.21 -16.02 10.74
CA ALA A 402 14.38 -16.81 10.38
C ALA A 402 15.65 -16.21 10.97
N SER A 403 16.68 -17.03 11.11
CA SER A 403 18.03 -16.59 11.45
C SER A 403 19.00 -17.07 10.40
N LEU A 404 19.74 -16.13 9.82
CA LEU A 404 20.81 -16.39 8.87
C LEU A 404 22.13 -16.59 9.62
N ARG A 405 22.96 -17.52 9.13
CA ARG A 405 24.26 -17.87 9.71
C ARG A 405 25.27 -18.14 8.62
#